data_AF-E0VWA3-F1
#
_entry.id   AF-E0VWA3-F1
#
_cell.length_a   1.000
_cell.length_b   1.000
_cell.length_c   1.000
_cell.angle_alpha   90.00
_cell.angle_beta   90.00
_cell.angle_gamma   90.00
#
_symmetry.space_group_name_H-M   'P 1'
#
loop_
_entity.id
_entity.type
_entity.pdbx_description
1 polymer ?
#
loop_
_entity_poly.entity_id
_entity_poly.type
_entity_poly.pdbx_seq_one_letter_code
_entity_poly.pdbx_strand_id
1 'polypeptide(L)'
;MKIFNFRLTLFAINYYLTTFSGCLNNNLALTPPMGWSAWNRFRCNTDCKNFPKECISEWLFRDMADKMLEDGYLSAGYQYILIDDCWMSKRRDKNNRLTPDAQRFPSGLKNLSDYIHEKGLKFGIYADYGKKTCEGYPGTLEINMATDAKTFVEWGVDFIKLDGCFTDPLDMELGFINFGYWMWKMGRPMVYACSWPIYQNYMGISPNYTLAAKVCNSWRVYKDIQDSWSSVRDVITYFGEFQDIFSNFGGPGHWNDPDSLIIGNFGLSYEQAKVQMVIWSILSAPLIMSHDLRNAHPNFRNILLNTALISINQDPLGIQGRRIFIDKKKKYEVWTKAVVPVECNIFSWIIALLNVNDEGEPSTVVFPLKYTKLRGKFRCYDIENVLEPDEVIEFTNKRELVTRIPPLENFFVVLLLLLSCL
;
A
#
# COMPACT_ATOMS: atom_id res chain seq x y z
N MET A 1 55.50 -13.39 -59.41
CA MET A 1 55.58 -14.43 -58.35
C MET A 1 54.99 -13.84 -57.08
N LYS A 2 54.14 -14.61 -56.39
CA LYS A 2 53.05 -14.16 -55.51
C LYS A 2 53.50 -13.53 -54.19
N ILE A 3 52.67 -12.56 -53.78
CA ILE A 3 52.56 -11.86 -52.48
C ILE A 3 52.35 -12.85 -51.32
N PHE A 4 52.93 -12.58 -50.15
CA PHE A 4 52.28 -12.87 -48.86
C PHE A 4 52.58 -11.76 -47.85
N ASN A 5 51.58 -10.92 -47.61
CA ASN A 5 51.49 -9.95 -46.52
C ASN A 5 51.09 -10.71 -45.24
N PHE A 6 51.90 -10.64 -44.19
CA PHE A 6 51.48 -11.08 -42.86
C PHE A 6 50.73 -9.93 -42.16
N ARG A 7 49.40 -10.04 -42.06
CA ARG A 7 48.58 -9.19 -41.18
C ARG A 7 48.54 -9.84 -39.79
N LEU A 8 49.08 -9.15 -38.78
CA LEU A 8 48.76 -9.42 -37.38
C LEU A 8 47.26 -9.17 -37.18
N THR A 9 46.54 -10.18 -36.70
CA THR A 9 45.14 -10.03 -36.28
C THR A 9 45.13 -9.97 -34.76
N LEU A 10 44.93 -8.77 -34.20
CA LEU A 10 44.63 -8.61 -32.78
C LEU A 10 43.19 -9.10 -32.52
N PHE A 11 43.05 -10.16 -31.75
CA PHE A 11 41.75 -10.53 -31.16
C PHE A 11 41.46 -9.60 -29.98
N ALA A 12 40.65 -8.58 -30.20
CA ALA A 12 40.02 -7.82 -29.12
C ALA A 12 38.89 -8.66 -28.52
N ILE A 13 39.11 -9.23 -27.34
CA ILE A 13 38.07 -9.87 -26.55
C ILE A 13 37.24 -8.75 -25.93
N ASN A 14 36.10 -8.43 -26.55
CA ASN A 14 35.08 -7.57 -25.96
C ASN A 14 34.41 -8.33 -24.81
N TYR A 15 34.81 -8.03 -23.57
CA TYR A 15 33.99 -8.34 -22.41
C TYR A 15 32.73 -7.46 -22.47
N TYR A 16 31.64 -8.01 -22.98
CA TYR A 16 30.32 -7.44 -22.73
C TYR A 16 30.01 -7.62 -21.24
N LEU A 17 30.28 -6.58 -20.45
CA LEU A 17 29.65 -6.40 -19.14
C LEU A 17 28.15 -6.20 -19.39
N THR A 18 27.40 -7.30 -19.37
CA THR A 18 25.95 -7.23 -19.24
C THR A 18 25.64 -6.66 -17.87
N THR A 19 25.34 -5.36 -17.81
CA THR A 19 24.65 -4.77 -16.66
C THR A 19 23.26 -5.40 -16.59
N PHE A 20 23.12 -6.49 -15.83
CA PHE A 20 21.82 -7.04 -15.51
C PHE A 20 21.07 -6.04 -14.61
N SER A 21 20.22 -5.22 -15.21
CA SER A 21 19.17 -4.52 -14.48
C SER A 21 18.13 -5.56 -14.07
N GLY A 22 18.26 -6.08 -12.85
CA GLY A 22 17.23 -6.89 -12.21
C GLY A 22 16.02 -6.02 -11.88
N CYS A 23 15.20 -5.72 -12.88
CA CYS A 23 13.88 -5.14 -12.64
C CYS A 23 12.95 -6.25 -12.14
N LEU A 24 12.34 -6.06 -10.97
CA LEU A 24 11.22 -6.85 -10.45
C LEU A 24 9.95 -6.53 -11.25
N ASN A 25 9.95 -6.78 -12.56
CA ASN A 25 8.70 -6.81 -13.34
C ASN A 25 8.06 -8.20 -13.15
N ASN A 26 7.55 -8.46 -11.95
CA ASN A 26 7.02 -9.76 -11.55
C ASN A 26 5.53 -9.96 -11.92
N ASN A 27 4.92 -9.01 -12.65
CA ASN A 27 3.50 -9.00 -13.02
C ASN A 27 2.52 -9.11 -11.82
N LEU A 28 2.95 -8.69 -10.62
CA LEU A 28 2.11 -8.61 -9.43
C LEU A 28 1.78 -7.17 -9.08
N ALA A 29 0.80 -6.98 -8.19
CA ALA A 29 0.36 -5.67 -7.72
C ALA A 29 0.03 -4.69 -8.87
N LEU A 30 -0.59 -5.16 -9.95
CA LEU A 30 -1.02 -4.29 -11.06
C LEU A 30 -2.11 -3.29 -10.64
N THR A 31 -2.81 -3.59 -9.56
CA THR A 31 -3.58 -2.65 -8.74
C THR A 31 -3.01 -2.68 -7.31
N PRO A 32 -3.28 -1.66 -6.47
CA PRO A 32 -2.74 -1.63 -5.11
C PRO A 32 -3.12 -2.88 -4.31
N PRO A 33 -2.19 -3.52 -3.57
CA PRO A 33 -2.51 -4.70 -2.77
C PRO A 33 -3.59 -4.42 -1.72
N MET A 34 -4.53 -5.35 -1.54
CA MET A 34 -5.57 -5.28 -0.52
C MET A 34 -5.49 -6.48 0.42
N GLY A 35 -5.49 -6.26 1.73
CA GLY A 35 -5.35 -7.34 2.71
C GLY A 35 -5.49 -6.91 4.15
N TRP A 36 -4.90 -7.68 5.05
CA TRP A 36 -4.88 -7.46 6.48
C TRP A 36 -3.47 -7.73 7.04
N SER A 37 -3.00 -6.91 7.97
CA SER A 37 -1.73 -7.06 8.69
C SER A 37 -1.96 -7.02 10.20
N ALA A 38 -1.12 -7.73 10.95
CA ALA A 38 -1.20 -7.77 12.41
C ALA A 38 -0.64 -6.51 13.11
N TRP A 39 0.22 -5.72 12.46
CA TRP A 39 1.11 -4.77 13.16
C TRP A 39 0.36 -3.70 13.98
N ASN A 40 -0.50 -2.90 13.37
CA ASN A 40 -1.03 -1.70 14.04
C ASN A 40 -1.91 -2.07 15.25
N ARG A 41 -2.70 -3.15 15.16
CA ARG A 41 -3.63 -3.58 16.21
C ARG A 41 -3.03 -4.54 17.24
N PHE A 42 -2.22 -5.51 16.80
CA PHE A 42 -1.73 -6.61 17.65
C PHE A 42 -0.26 -6.45 18.05
N ARG A 43 0.50 -5.63 17.32
CA ARG A 43 1.90 -5.25 17.65
C ARG A 43 2.75 -6.51 17.91
N CYS A 44 3.69 -6.42 18.84
CA CYS A 44 4.54 -7.52 19.27
C CYS A 44 3.98 -8.27 20.49
N ASN A 45 2.66 -8.42 20.63
CA ASN A 45 2.10 -9.18 21.75
C ASN A 45 2.45 -10.67 21.61
N THR A 46 3.33 -11.20 22.46
CA THR A 46 3.74 -12.61 22.45
C THR A 46 3.29 -13.39 23.68
N ASP A 47 2.53 -12.75 24.58
CA ASP A 47 2.02 -13.36 25.80
C ASP A 47 0.73 -14.14 25.54
N CYS A 48 0.88 -15.32 24.94
CA CYS A 48 -0.24 -16.22 24.66
C CYS A 48 -0.81 -16.89 25.92
N LYS A 49 -0.14 -16.79 27.06
CA LYS A 49 -0.65 -17.35 28.31
C LYS A 49 -1.77 -16.48 28.86
N ASN A 50 -1.56 -15.16 28.89
CA ASN A 50 -2.54 -14.21 29.42
C ASN A 50 -3.48 -13.68 28.33
N PHE A 51 -3.00 -13.57 27.08
CA PHE A 51 -3.77 -13.01 25.96
C PHE A 51 -3.82 -13.96 24.75
N PRO A 52 -4.35 -15.19 24.90
CA PRO A 52 -4.29 -16.23 23.86
C PRO A 52 -5.03 -15.85 22.55
N LYS A 53 -5.98 -14.92 22.62
CA LYS A 53 -6.73 -14.43 21.45
C LYS A 53 -6.10 -13.24 20.74
N GLU A 54 -5.10 -12.60 21.35
CA GLU A 54 -4.49 -11.36 20.82
C GLU A 54 -2.99 -11.50 20.58
N CYS A 55 -2.35 -12.54 21.14
CA CYS A 55 -0.94 -12.76 20.88
C CYS A 55 -0.70 -13.19 19.42
N ILE A 56 0.46 -12.82 18.89
CA ILE A 56 0.97 -13.22 17.57
C ILE A 56 1.20 -14.74 17.58
N SER A 57 0.22 -15.48 17.07
CA SER A 57 0.18 -16.94 17.06
C SER A 57 -0.58 -17.45 15.84
N GLU A 58 -0.42 -18.73 15.50
CA GLU A 58 -1.12 -19.31 14.33
C GLU A 58 -2.65 -19.16 14.43
N TRP A 59 -3.21 -19.21 15.64
CA TRP A 59 -4.64 -19.12 15.87
C TRP A 59 -5.18 -17.73 15.55
N LEU A 60 -4.43 -16.66 15.85
CA LEU A 60 -4.79 -15.30 15.46
C LEU A 60 -4.95 -15.21 13.93
N PHE A 61 -3.98 -15.72 13.17
CA PHE A 61 -4.02 -15.63 11.71
C PHE A 61 -5.09 -16.52 11.09
N ARG A 62 -5.38 -17.69 11.69
CA ARG A 62 -6.51 -18.53 11.28
C ARG A 62 -7.85 -17.81 11.49
N ASP A 63 -8.07 -17.24 12.67
CA ASP A 63 -9.27 -16.46 12.99
C ASP A 63 -9.48 -15.30 11.99
N MET A 64 -8.41 -14.57 11.66
CA MET A 64 -8.50 -13.47 10.69
C MET A 64 -8.77 -13.96 9.28
N ALA A 65 -8.15 -15.08 8.86
CA ALA A 65 -8.43 -15.69 7.57
C ALA A 65 -9.88 -16.18 7.46
N ASP A 66 -10.42 -16.78 8.52
CA ASP A 66 -11.84 -17.14 8.61
C ASP A 66 -12.74 -15.92 8.48
N LYS A 67 -12.47 -14.85 9.24
CA LYS A 67 -13.25 -13.62 9.17
C LYS A 67 -13.17 -12.92 7.82
N MET A 68 -12.01 -12.92 7.17
CA MET A 68 -11.86 -12.36 5.83
C MET A 68 -12.76 -13.05 4.80
N LEU A 69 -12.95 -14.36 4.94
CA LEU A 69 -13.86 -15.14 4.10
C LEU A 69 -15.33 -14.94 4.50
N GLU A 70 -15.66 -15.13 5.79
CA GLU A 70 -17.03 -15.11 6.31
C GLU A 70 -17.70 -13.74 6.19
N ASP A 71 -16.96 -12.67 6.44
CA ASP A 71 -17.50 -11.31 6.53
C ASP A 71 -17.39 -10.54 5.20
N GLY A 72 -17.02 -11.21 4.10
CA GLY A 72 -17.07 -10.66 2.74
C GLY A 72 -15.84 -9.85 2.29
N TYR A 73 -14.79 -9.78 3.09
CA TYR A 73 -13.57 -9.04 2.73
C TYR A 73 -12.85 -9.65 1.51
N LEU A 74 -12.78 -10.97 1.42
CA LEU A 74 -12.21 -11.64 0.24
C LEU A 74 -13.00 -11.32 -1.02
N SER A 75 -14.33 -11.37 -0.95
CA SER A 75 -15.22 -11.02 -2.06
C SER A 75 -15.07 -9.56 -2.50
N ALA A 76 -14.75 -8.66 -1.56
CA ALA A 76 -14.46 -7.26 -1.84
C ALA A 76 -13.03 -7.03 -2.37
N GLY A 77 -12.17 -8.05 -2.40
CA GLY A 77 -10.82 -8.00 -2.97
C GLY A 77 -9.67 -8.02 -1.95
N TYR A 78 -9.95 -7.96 -0.65
CA TYR A 78 -8.92 -8.12 0.38
C TYR A 78 -8.45 -9.58 0.40
N GLN A 79 -7.25 -9.84 -0.11
CA GLN A 79 -6.78 -11.20 -0.38
C GLN A 79 -5.53 -11.60 0.40
N TYR A 80 -4.78 -10.65 0.98
CA TYR A 80 -3.54 -10.95 1.70
C TYR A 80 -3.75 -10.99 3.22
N ILE A 81 -3.25 -12.04 3.89
CA ILE A 81 -3.05 -12.10 5.34
C ILE A 81 -1.56 -11.95 5.61
N LEU A 82 -1.14 -10.86 6.25
CA LEU A 82 0.26 -10.51 6.47
C LEU A 82 0.64 -10.71 7.94
N ILE A 83 1.60 -11.59 8.19
CA ILE A 83 2.32 -11.63 9.47
C ILE A 83 3.35 -10.50 9.46
N ASP A 84 3.36 -9.68 10.51
CA ASP A 84 4.37 -8.65 10.74
C ASP A 84 5.47 -9.15 11.70
N ASP A 85 6.23 -8.27 12.36
CA ASP A 85 7.29 -8.68 13.28
C ASP A 85 6.82 -9.65 14.40
N CYS A 86 7.76 -10.26 15.11
CA CYS A 86 7.56 -11.10 16.30
C CYS A 86 7.00 -12.51 16.07
N TRP A 87 6.93 -12.99 14.84
CA TRP A 87 6.50 -14.36 14.54
C TRP A 87 7.59 -15.42 14.79
N MET A 88 8.85 -15.04 14.59
CA MET A 88 9.97 -15.96 14.57
C MET A 88 10.50 -16.32 15.95
N SER A 89 11.22 -17.44 16.04
CA SER A 89 12.06 -17.78 17.18
C SER A 89 13.16 -16.72 17.37
N LYS A 90 13.62 -16.53 18.61
CA LYS A 90 14.74 -15.62 18.92
C LYS A 90 16.09 -16.08 18.34
N ARG A 91 16.16 -17.30 17.78
CA ARG A 91 17.37 -17.85 17.15
C ARG A 91 17.01 -18.59 15.87
N ARG A 92 17.88 -18.49 14.87
CA ARG A 92 17.89 -19.34 13.69
C ARG A 92 18.24 -20.79 14.07
N ASP A 93 17.89 -21.73 13.21
CA ASP A 93 18.28 -23.13 13.39
C ASP A 93 19.77 -23.37 13.09
N LYS A 94 20.22 -24.62 13.23
CA LYS A 94 21.62 -25.03 12.96
C LYS A 94 22.07 -24.82 11.51
N ASN A 95 21.14 -24.64 10.57
CA ASN A 95 21.40 -24.38 9.17
C ASN A 95 21.22 -22.89 8.83
N ASN A 96 21.19 -22.00 9.83
CA ASN A 96 20.92 -20.57 9.72
C ASN A 96 19.55 -20.23 9.12
N ARG A 97 18.57 -21.13 9.15
CA ARG A 97 17.21 -20.84 8.66
C ARG A 97 16.38 -20.13 9.72
N LEU A 98 15.54 -19.21 9.28
CA LEU A 98 14.46 -18.67 10.11
C LEU A 98 13.50 -19.78 10.50
N THR A 99 13.06 -19.77 11.75
CA THR A 99 12.06 -20.70 12.28
C THR A 99 10.98 -19.91 13.02
N PRO A 100 9.71 -20.30 12.90
CA PRO A 100 8.67 -19.69 13.73
C PRO A 100 8.85 -20.10 15.19
N ASP A 101 8.28 -19.31 16.10
CA ASP A 101 8.20 -19.69 17.50
C ASP A 101 7.34 -20.96 17.66
N ALA A 102 7.94 -22.03 18.17
CA ALA A 102 7.30 -23.35 18.22
C ALA A 102 6.12 -23.44 19.19
N GLN A 103 6.01 -22.54 20.17
CA GLN A 103 4.86 -22.52 21.09
C GLN A 103 3.68 -21.77 20.48
N ARG A 104 3.95 -20.71 19.72
CA ARG A 104 2.92 -19.86 19.12
C ARG A 104 2.48 -20.32 17.73
N PHE A 105 3.34 -21.05 17.02
CA PHE A 105 3.08 -21.65 15.71
C PHE A 105 3.47 -23.14 15.72
N PRO A 106 2.87 -23.98 16.58
CA PRO A 106 3.23 -25.39 16.71
C PRO A 106 3.06 -26.19 15.40
N SER A 107 2.17 -25.80 14.48
CA SER A 107 2.03 -26.45 13.17
C SER A 107 3.05 -25.98 12.12
N GLY A 108 3.78 -24.89 12.39
CA GLY A 108 4.72 -24.25 11.46
C GLY A 108 4.06 -23.40 10.37
N LEU A 109 4.82 -22.49 9.76
CA LEU A 109 4.27 -21.52 8.81
C LEU A 109 3.83 -22.10 7.48
N LYS A 110 4.41 -23.23 7.04
CA LYS A 110 3.89 -23.91 5.85
C LYS A 110 2.43 -24.34 6.06
N ASN A 111 2.12 -24.95 7.21
CA ASN A 111 0.76 -25.40 7.48
C ASN A 111 -0.21 -24.22 7.59
N LEU A 112 0.21 -23.12 8.21
CA LEU A 112 -0.59 -21.90 8.26
C LEU A 112 -0.82 -21.30 6.86
N SER A 113 0.21 -21.25 6.02
CA SER A 113 0.09 -20.80 4.63
C SER A 113 -0.87 -21.69 3.84
N ASP A 114 -0.74 -23.02 3.96
CA ASP A 114 -1.63 -23.99 3.30
C ASP A 114 -3.09 -23.74 3.72
N TYR A 115 -3.36 -23.53 5.01
CA TYR A 115 -4.71 -23.19 5.52
C TYR A 115 -5.26 -21.88 4.94
N ILE A 116 -4.42 -20.85 4.81
CA ILE A 116 -4.80 -19.57 4.22
C ILE A 116 -5.11 -19.74 2.72
N HIS A 117 -4.30 -20.52 2.00
CA HIS A 117 -4.52 -20.83 0.58
C HIS A 117 -5.78 -21.65 0.35
N GLU A 118 -6.12 -22.60 1.24
CA GLU A 118 -7.35 -23.39 1.17
C GLU A 118 -8.63 -22.52 1.22
N LYS A 119 -8.53 -21.30 1.79
CA LYS A 119 -9.62 -20.31 1.82
C LYS A 119 -9.66 -19.38 0.61
N GLY A 120 -8.72 -19.53 -0.33
CA GLY A 120 -8.55 -18.61 -1.46
C GLY A 120 -7.83 -17.31 -1.11
N LEU A 121 -7.27 -17.19 0.10
CA LEU A 121 -6.44 -16.06 0.53
C LEU A 121 -4.97 -16.31 0.17
N LYS A 122 -4.14 -15.28 0.36
CA LYS A 122 -2.70 -15.25 0.10
C LYS A 122 -1.94 -14.97 1.39
N PHE A 123 -0.82 -15.64 1.59
CA PHE A 123 -0.03 -15.54 2.81
C PHE A 123 1.14 -14.59 2.65
N GLY A 124 1.30 -13.64 3.57
CA GLY A 124 2.43 -12.74 3.61
C GLY A 124 3.24 -12.82 4.90
N ILE A 125 4.53 -12.50 4.79
CA ILE A 125 5.49 -12.60 5.88
C ILE A 125 6.34 -11.33 6.01
N TYR A 126 6.90 -11.14 7.20
CA TYR A 126 7.81 -10.08 7.53
C TYR A 126 9.24 -10.59 7.71
N ALA A 127 10.18 -9.82 7.19
CA ALA A 127 11.60 -9.91 7.44
C ALA A 127 12.20 -8.50 7.59
N ASP A 128 13.46 -8.41 7.96
CA ASP A 128 14.18 -7.14 8.11
C ASP A 128 15.55 -7.24 7.44
N TYR A 129 15.91 -6.28 6.59
CA TYR A 129 17.28 -6.12 6.09
C TYR A 129 18.14 -5.43 7.15
N GLY A 130 18.71 -6.24 8.04
CA GLY A 130 19.50 -5.77 9.15
C GLY A 130 19.95 -6.88 10.07
N LYS A 131 20.67 -6.51 11.14
CA LYS A 131 21.15 -7.50 12.13
C LYS A 131 20.00 -8.12 12.91
N LYS A 132 18.94 -7.34 13.14
CA LYS A 132 17.74 -7.73 13.86
C LYS A 132 16.54 -7.04 13.25
N THR A 133 15.36 -7.61 13.43
CA THR A 133 14.10 -6.89 13.25
C THR A 133 13.98 -5.75 14.25
N CYS A 134 13.04 -4.82 14.04
CA CYS A 134 12.79 -3.71 14.95
C CYS A 134 12.51 -4.17 16.39
N GLU A 135 11.85 -5.31 16.59
CA GLU A 135 11.57 -5.92 17.91
C GLU A 135 12.66 -6.91 18.37
N GLY A 136 13.83 -6.87 17.73
CA GLY A 136 15.02 -7.57 18.15
C GLY A 136 15.06 -9.06 17.82
N TYR A 137 14.25 -9.53 16.87
CA TYR A 137 14.31 -10.91 16.35
C TYR A 137 15.41 -11.04 15.26
N PRO A 138 15.81 -12.26 14.85
CA PRO A 138 16.85 -12.43 13.83
C PRO A 138 16.55 -11.71 12.51
N GLY A 139 17.44 -10.81 12.06
CA GLY A 139 17.32 -10.13 10.77
C GLY A 139 17.90 -10.93 9.60
N THR A 140 17.69 -10.43 8.38
CA THR A 140 18.12 -10.99 7.09
C THR A 140 19.38 -10.29 6.60
N LEU A 141 20.52 -10.79 7.03
CA LEU A 141 21.82 -10.35 6.53
C LEU A 141 22.11 -10.92 5.14
N GLU A 142 23.03 -10.31 4.40
CA GLU A 142 23.44 -10.74 3.05
C GLU A 142 23.74 -12.24 2.94
N ILE A 143 24.46 -12.79 3.92
CA ILE A 143 24.82 -14.21 3.98
C ILE A 143 23.60 -15.15 4.11
N ASN A 144 22.47 -14.63 4.62
CA ASN A 144 21.24 -15.40 4.84
C ASN A 144 20.16 -15.15 3.77
N MET A 145 20.28 -14.12 2.92
CA MET A 145 19.23 -13.74 1.97
C MET A 145 18.76 -14.89 1.08
N ALA A 146 19.70 -15.67 0.53
CA ALA A 146 19.37 -16.83 -0.30
C ALA A 146 18.60 -17.91 0.48
N THR A 147 19.03 -18.16 1.73
CA THR A 147 18.40 -19.13 2.62
C THR A 147 17.00 -18.68 3.04
N ASP A 148 16.82 -17.40 3.34
CA ASP A 148 15.54 -16.84 3.78
C ASP A 148 14.55 -16.77 2.62
N ALA A 149 14.97 -16.30 1.44
CA ALA A 149 14.15 -16.36 0.23
C ALA A 149 13.72 -17.79 -0.09
N LYS A 150 14.63 -18.77 -0.01
CA LYS A 150 14.29 -20.19 -0.21
C LYS A 150 13.27 -20.69 0.82
N THR A 151 13.45 -20.32 2.08
CA THR A 151 12.55 -20.69 3.18
C THR A 151 11.13 -20.16 2.93
N PHE A 152 11.00 -18.91 2.48
CA PHE A 152 9.70 -18.31 2.16
C PHE A 152 9.01 -19.00 0.97
N VAL A 153 9.76 -19.39 -0.05
CA VAL A 153 9.22 -20.21 -1.16
C VAL A 153 8.74 -21.58 -0.67
N GLU A 154 9.52 -22.26 0.17
CA GLU A 154 9.15 -23.57 0.74
C GLU A 154 7.89 -23.51 1.63
N TRP A 155 7.64 -22.35 2.26
CA TRP A 155 6.42 -22.11 3.02
C TRP A 155 5.24 -21.62 2.19
N GLY A 156 5.41 -21.33 0.90
CA GLY A 156 4.32 -20.87 0.04
C GLY A 156 3.97 -19.39 0.19
N VAL A 157 4.88 -18.56 0.69
CA VAL A 157 4.65 -17.11 0.85
C VAL A 157 4.31 -16.44 -0.49
N ASP A 158 3.38 -15.48 -0.48
CA ASP A 158 2.91 -14.69 -1.63
C ASP A 158 3.26 -13.20 -1.52
N PHE A 159 3.62 -12.73 -0.33
CA PHE A 159 3.90 -11.32 -0.04
C PHE A 159 5.03 -11.23 0.99
N ILE A 160 6.03 -10.38 0.76
CA ILE A 160 7.09 -10.10 1.73
C ILE A 160 7.12 -8.61 2.02
N LYS A 161 6.99 -8.25 3.31
CA LYS A 161 7.43 -6.95 3.82
C LYS A 161 8.87 -7.11 4.31
N LEU A 162 9.80 -6.35 3.73
CA LEU A 162 11.18 -6.26 4.20
C LEU A 162 11.41 -4.91 4.86
N ASP A 163 11.74 -4.94 6.15
CA ASP A 163 12.03 -3.77 6.96
C ASP A 163 13.52 -3.42 6.94
N GLY A 164 13.94 -2.42 7.71
CA GLY A 164 15.33 -1.92 7.69
C GLY A 164 15.88 -1.48 9.05
N CYS A 165 15.46 -2.09 10.15
CA CYS A 165 16.03 -1.79 11.45
C CYS A 165 17.45 -2.36 11.60
N PHE A 166 18.27 -1.77 12.47
CA PHE A 166 19.63 -2.27 12.79
C PHE A 166 20.56 -2.47 11.58
N THR A 167 20.45 -1.61 10.57
CA THR A 167 21.37 -1.49 9.42
C THR A 167 21.65 -0.02 9.11
N ASP A 168 22.65 0.26 8.28
CA ASP A 168 22.91 1.62 7.79
C ASP A 168 21.98 1.93 6.59
N PRO A 169 21.20 3.02 6.61
CA PRO A 169 20.37 3.42 5.48
C PRO A 169 21.11 3.66 4.16
N LEU A 170 22.43 3.87 4.19
CA LEU A 170 23.26 3.93 2.98
C LEU A 170 23.43 2.56 2.30
N ASP A 171 23.34 1.45 3.06
CA ASP A 171 23.49 0.09 2.54
C ASP A 171 22.15 -0.51 2.06
N MET A 172 21.03 0.13 2.36
CA MET A 172 19.69 -0.43 2.11
C MET A 172 19.37 -0.57 0.62
N GLU A 173 19.78 0.38 -0.23
CA GLU A 173 19.48 0.28 -1.66
C GLU A 173 20.00 -1.05 -2.25
N LEU A 174 21.28 -1.34 -1.99
CA LEU A 174 21.89 -2.58 -2.45
C LEU A 174 21.29 -3.81 -1.75
N GLY A 175 21.03 -3.72 -0.45
CA GLY A 175 20.45 -4.81 0.34
C GLY A 175 19.11 -5.31 -0.17
N PHE A 176 18.18 -4.38 -0.40
CA PHE A 176 16.84 -4.70 -0.88
C PHE A 176 16.85 -5.17 -2.34
N ILE A 177 17.73 -4.63 -3.19
CA ILE A 177 17.96 -5.14 -4.56
C ILE A 177 18.44 -6.58 -4.51
N ASN A 178 19.42 -6.87 -3.67
CA ASN A 178 19.99 -8.20 -3.52
C ASN A 178 18.94 -9.20 -3.02
N PHE A 179 18.12 -8.81 -2.04
CA PHE A 179 17.03 -9.66 -1.57
C PHE A 179 15.97 -9.90 -2.67
N GLY A 180 15.60 -8.86 -3.43
CA GLY A 180 14.71 -8.98 -4.59
C GLY A 180 15.26 -9.93 -5.67
N TYR A 181 16.59 -9.90 -5.92
CA TYR A 181 17.26 -10.86 -6.80
C TYR A 181 17.12 -12.30 -6.30
N TRP A 182 17.31 -12.54 -5.00
CA TRP A 182 17.14 -13.87 -4.43
C TRP A 182 15.69 -14.36 -4.50
N MET A 183 14.71 -13.48 -4.24
CA MET A 183 13.29 -13.80 -4.42
C MET A 183 13.01 -14.26 -5.86
N TRP A 184 13.45 -13.47 -6.85
CA TRP A 184 13.31 -13.82 -8.26
C TRP A 184 13.97 -15.16 -8.60
N LYS A 185 15.19 -15.38 -8.11
CA LYS A 185 15.96 -16.60 -8.37
C LYS A 185 15.32 -17.86 -7.78
N MET A 186 14.57 -17.74 -6.67
CA MET A 186 13.86 -18.87 -6.07
C MET A 186 12.60 -19.27 -6.86
N GLY A 187 12.14 -18.44 -7.79
CA GLY A 187 11.16 -18.82 -8.82
C GLY A 187 9.70 -18.79 -8.40
N ARG A 188 9.36 -18.33 -7.19
CA ARG A 188 7.97 -18.04 -6.79
C ARG A 188 7.71 -16.53 -6.84
N PRO A 189 6.76 -16.04 -7.67
CA PRO A 189 6.35 -14.64 -7.63
C PRO A 189 5.76 -14.29 -6.27
N MET A 190 6.30 -13.23 -5.65
CA MET A 190 5.85 -12.69 -4.37
C MET A 190 5.79 -11.17 -4.48
N VAL A 191 4.73 -10.56 -3.93
CA VAL A 191 4.66 -9.09 -3.79
C VAL A 191 5.76 -8.65 -2.83
N TYR A 192 6.52 -7.63 -3.21
CA TYR A 192 7.65 -7.14 -2.41
C TYR A 192 7.41 -5.71 -1.91
N ALA A 193 7.12 -5.57 -0.62
CA ALA A 193 6.93 -4.28 0.05
C ALA A 193 8.22 -3.87 0.78
N CYS A 194 8.77 -2.72 0.40
CA CYS A 194 10.09 -2.28 0.82
C CYS A 194 10.03 -1.10 1.80
N SER A 195 10.67 -1.20 2.96
CA SER A 195 10.75 -0.07 3.88
C SER A 195 11.93 0.87 3.65
N TRP A 196 12.87 0.63 2.71
CA TRP A 196 14.07 1.48 2.64
C TRP A 196 13.80 2.99 2.54
N PRO A 197 12.79 3.49 1.77
CA PRO A 197 12.70 4.92 1.53
C PRO A 197 12.44 5.71 2.81
N ILE A 198 11.66 5.15 3.74
CA ILE A 198 11.41 5.81 5.02
C ILE A 198 12.69 5.93 5.87
N TYR A 199 13.55 4.90 5.92
CA TYR A 199 14.79 4.99 6.69
C TYR A 199 15.78 6.01 6.12
N GLN A 200 15.89 6.11 4.79
CA GLN A 200 16.69 7.16 4.13
C GLN A 200 16.08 8.55 4.38
N ASN A 201 14.76 8.70 4.25
CA ASN A 201 14.06 9.96 4.53
C ASN A 201 14.33 10.45 5.96
N TYR A 202 14.32 9.56 6.97
CA TYR A 202 14.63 9.92 8.36
C TYR A 202 16.06 10.48 8.56
N MET A 203 16.99 10.11 7.68
CA MET A 203 18.35 10.64 7.70
C MET A 203 18.54 11.88 6.80
N GLY A 204 17.47 12.38 6.18
CA GLY A 204 17.56 13.47 5.21
C GLY A 204 18.23 13.05 3.89
N ILE A 205 18.33 11.75 3.62
CA ILE A 205 18.80 11.20 2.35
C ILE A 205 17.59 11.13 1.41
N SER A 206 17.72 11.68 0.19
CA SER A 206 16.66 11.59 -0.81
C SER A 206 16.66 10.19 -1.45
N PRO A 207 15.61 9.36 -1.27
CA PRO A 207 15.59 8.01 -1.80
C PRO A 207 15.52 7.99 -3.33
N ASN A 208 16.17 7.00 -3.94
CA ASN A 208 16.04 6.77 -5.38
C ASN A 208 14.71 6.05 -5.71
N TYR A 209 13.63 6.80 -5.86
CA TYR A 209 12.31 6.24 -6.18
C TYR A 209 12.23 5.57 -7.56
N THR A 210 13.07 5.98 -8.52
CA THR A 210 13.18 5.27 -9.81
C THR A 210 13.65 3.84 -9.62
N LEU A 211 14.58 3.64 -8.69
CA LEU A 211 15.09 2.33 -8.34
C LEU A 211 14.09 1.54 -7.49
N ALA A 212 13.44 2.19 -6.52
CA ALA A 212 12.36 1.56 -5.75
C ALA A 212 11.26 1.02 -6.66
N ALA A 213 10.80 1.80 -7.64
CA ALA A 213 9.77 1.39 -8.61
C ALA A 213 10.22 0.22 -9.53
N LYS A 214 11.53 0.02 -9.72
CA LYS A 214 12.06 -1.12 -10.47
C LYS A 214 12.19 -2.38 -9.62
N VAL A 215 12.30 -2.25 -8.30
CA VAL A 215 12.72 -3.34 -7.40
C VAL A 215 11.57 -3.80 -6.52
N CYS A 216 10.63 -2.92 -6.18
CA CYS A 216 9.62 -3.13 -5.16
C CYS A 216 8.22 -2.95 -5.74
N ASN A 217 7.26 -3.75 -5.26
CA ASN A 217 5.86 -3.59 -5.60
C ASN A 217 5.17 -2.50 -4.77
N SER A 218 5.68 -2.20 -3.58
CA SER A 218 5.31 -1.01 -2.83
C SER A 218 6.46 -0.56 -1.95
N TRP A 219 6.40 0.69 -1.47
CA TRP A 219 7.38 1.16 -0.50
C TRP A 219 6.82 2.16 0.51
N ARG A 220 7.25 2.00 1.77
CA ARG A 220 6.92 2.92 2.86
C ARG A 220 7.72 4.21 2.70
N VAL A 221 7.03 5.34 2.70
CA VAL A 221 7.65 6.68 2.51
C VAL A 221 7.63 7.55 3.75
N TYR A 222 6.77 7.23 4.72
CA TYR A 222 6.54 8.06 5.90
C TYR A 222 6.40 7.24 7.17
N LYS A 223 6.28 7.94 8.30
CA LYS A 223 6.26 7.36 9.64
C LYS A 223 5.14 6.34 9.82
N ASP A 224 5.38 5.42 10.76
CA ASP A 224 4.39 4.43 11.16
C ASP A 224 3.10 5.12 11.62
N ILE A 225 1.99 4.69 11.02
CA ILE A 225 0.68 5.17 11.40
C ILE A 225 0.37 4.68 12.82
N GLN A 226 -0.20 5.55 13.64
CA GLN A 226 -0.69 5.23 14.97
C GLN A 226 -2.20 5.33 15.01
N ASP A 227 -2.84 4.64 15.95
CA ASP A 227 -4.29 4.64 16.14
C ASP A 227 -4.79 5.97 16.71
N SER A 228 -4.71 7.03 15.90
CA SER A 228 -5.15 8.37 16.24
C SER A 228 -5.42 9.21 14.99
N TRP A 229 -6.39 10.11 15.09
CA TRP A 229 -6.67 11.08 14.02
C TRP A 229 -5.47 11.97 13.68
N SER A 230 -4.65 12.36 14.67
CA SER A 230 -3.45 13.16 14.43
C SER A 230 -2.48 12.43 13.49
N SER A 231 -2.26 11.14 13.70
CA SER A 231 -1.38 10.36 12.83
C SER A 231 -1.92 10.27 11.41
N VAL A 232 -3.23 10.06 11.23
CA VAL A 232 -3.85 10.04 9.90
C VAL A 232 -3.69 11.40 9.20
N ARG A 233 -3.97 12.51 9.90
CA ARG A 233 -3.79 13.87 9.33
C ARG A 233 -2.34 14.15 8.94
N ASP A 234 -1.39 13.73 9.74
CA ASP A 234 0.03 13.93 9.44
C ASP A 234 0.44 13.19 8.16
N VAL A 235 -0.03 11.95 7.97
CA VAL A 235 0.20 11.17 6.74
C VAL A 235 -0.44 11.86 5.54
N ILE A 236 -1.71 12.27 5.64
CA ILE A 236 -2.43 12.98 4.56
C ILE A 236 -1.68 14.27 4.18
N THR A 237 -1.24 15.03 5.18
CA THR A 237 -0.50 16.28 4.97
C THR A 237 0.81 16.02 4.24
N TYR A 238 1.59 15.03 4.71
CA TYR A 238 2.86 14.65 4.11
C TYR A 238 2.70 14.23 2.64
N PHE A 239 1.74 13.35 2.35
CA PHE A 239 1.46 12.95 0.96
C PHE A 239 1.00 14.11 0.08
N GLY A 240 0.26 15.06 0.65
CA GLY A 240 -0.19 16.26 -0.07
C GLY A 240 0.93 17.29 -0.29
N GLU A 241 1.95 17.34 0.56
CA GLU A 241 3.12 18.22 0.43
C GLU A 241 4.14 17.66 -0.56
N PHE A 242 4.38 16.35 -0.53
CA PHE A 242 5.38 15.66 -1.36
C PHE A 242 4.78 14.97 -2.61
N GLN A 243 3.53 15.30 -2.97
CA GLN A 243 2.79 14.70 -4.09
C GLN A 243 3.53 14.76 -5.44
N ASP A 244 4.35 15.80 -5.68
CA ASP A 244 5.13 15.96 -6.91
C ASP A 244 6.25 14.93 -7.05
N ILE A 245 6.65 14.30 -5.95
CA ILE A 245 7.58 13.17 -5.98
C ILE A 245 6.75 11.90 -6.18
N PHE A 246 5.82 11.62 -5.27
CA PHE A 246 5.14 10.33 -5.20
C PHE A 246 4.31 10.00 -6.45
N SER A 247 3.59 10.97 -7.00
CA SER A 247 2.75 10.74 -8.19
C SER A 247 3.52 10.42 -9.47
N ASN A 248 4.84 10.67 -9.51
CA ASN A 248 5.68 10.31 -10.65
C ASN A 248 6.20 8.86 -10.60
N PHE A 249 6.12 8.21 -9.44
CA PHE A 249 6.68 6.87 -9.23
C PHE A 249 5.64 5.83 -8.85
N GLY A 250 4.46 6.23 -8.37
CA GLY A 250 3.34 5.31 -8.10
C GLY A 250 2.61 4.91 -9.38
N GLY A 251 2.34 3.61 -9.57
CA GLY A 251 1.60 3.08 -10.71
C GLY A 251 1.49 1.55 -10.71
N PRO A 252 0.89 0.95 -11.75
CA PRO A 252 0.72 -0.50 -11.86
C PRO A 252 2.02 -1.27 -11.60
N GLY A 253 2.02 -2.07 -10.55
CA GLY A 253 3.16 -2.88 -10.13
C GLY A 253 4.10 -2.23 -9.11
N HIS A 254 3.92 -0.95 -8.76
CA HIS A 254 4.82 -0.18 -7.89
C HIS A 254 4.12 0.99 -7.17
N TRP A 255 3.78 0.84 -5.89
CA TRP A 255 2.91 1.77 -5.16
C TRP A 255 3.58 2.52 -3.99
N ASN A 256 3.24 3.80 -3.81
CA ASN A 256 3.58 4.50 -2.57
C ASN A 256 2.70 3.98 -1.43
N ASP A 257 3.31 3.66 -0.30
CA ASP A 257 2.63 3.08 0.86
C ASP A 257 2.54 4.08 2.03
N PRO A 258 1.35 4.69 2.28
CA PRO A 258 1.07 5.54 3.44
C PRO A 258 0.84 4.76 4.75
N ASP A 259 1.14 3.46 4.79
CA ASP A 259 0.88 2.54 5.90
C ASP A 259 -0.60 2.13 6.04
N SER A 260 -0.88 1.27 7.02
CA SER A 260 -2.10 0.49 7.18
C SER A 260 -3.38 1.33 7.42
N LEU A 261 -4.53 0.79 7.02
CA LEU A 261 -5.85 1.27 7.44
C LEU A 261 -6.11 0.88 8.90
N ILE A 262 -6.40 1.86 9.75
CA ILE A 262 -6.69 1.69 11.18
C ILE A 262 -8.19 1.75 11.49
N ILE A 263 -9.01 1.71 10.43
CA ILE A 263 -10.47 1.71 10.49
C ILE A 263 -10.95 0.49 11.29
N GLY A 264 -11.80 0.74 12.29
CA GLY A 264 -12.31 -0.31 13.18
C GLY A 264 -11.51 -0.51 14.47
N ASN A 265 -10.40 0.22 14.67
CA ASN A 265 -9.72 0.30 15.95
C ASN A 265 -10.38 1.32 16.89
N PHE A 266 -9.61 2.02 17.72
CA PHE A 266 -10.11 2.83 18.84
C PHE A 266 -9.98 4.33 18.61
N GLY A 267 -9.03 4.76 17.78
CA GLY A 267 -8.59 6.15 17.68
C GLY A 267 -9.28 7.01 16.63
N LEU A 268 -10.14 6.41 15.78
CA LEU A 268 -10.89 7.12 14.74
C LEU A 268 -12.39 7.11 15.03
N SER A 269 -13.02 8.28 14.90
CA SER A 269 -14.47 8.35 14.77
C SER A 269 -14.93 7.72 13.45
N TYR A 270 -16.23 7.43 13.33
CA TYR A 270 -16.83 6.94 12.09
C TYR A 270 -16.48 7.82 10.87
N GLU A 271 -16.50 9.14 11.08
CA GLU A 271 -16.29 10.12 10.02
C GLU A 271 -14.81 10.26 9.65
N GLN A 272 -13.91 10.14 10.63
CA GLN A 272 -12.47 10.10 10.39
C GLN A 272 -12.05 8.81 9.67
N ALA A 273 -12.71 7.68 9.97
CA ALA A 273 -12.49 6.43 9.26
C ALA A 273 -12.89 6.52 7.77
N LYS A 274 -14.00 7.21 7.45
CA LYS A 274 -14.35 7.50 6.04
C LYS A 274 -13.25 8.31 5.36
N VAL A 275 -12.70 9.33 6.03
CA VAL A 275 -11.59 10.13 5.47
C VAL A 275 -10.39 9.26 5.15
N GLN A 276 -9.98 8.39 6.07
CA GLN A 276 -8.85 7.51 5.82
C GLN A 276 -9.11 6.66 4.56
N MET A 277 -10.27 6.01 4.47
CA MET A 277 -10.61 5.16 3.31
C MET A 277 -10.60 5.94 1.99
N VAL A 278 -11.20 7.14 1.97
CA VAL A 278 -11.29 7.94 0.74
C VAL A 278 -9.91 8.44 0.31
N ILE A 279 -9.11 8.98 1.23
CA ILE A 279 -7.79 9.51 0.86
C ILE A 279 -6.86 8.37 0.44
N TRP A 280 -6.86 7.22 1.11
CA TRP A 280 -6.07 6.06 0.67
C TRP A 280 -6.53 5.56 -0.71
N SER A 281 -7.82 5.61 -1.00
CA SER A 281 -8.36 5.25 -2.32
C SER A 281 -7.90 6.22 -3.41
N ILE A 282 -7.94 7.53 -3.13
CA ILE A 282 -7.44 8.58 -4.04
C ILE A 282 -5.94 8.47 -4.24
N LEU A 283 -5.18 8.13 -3.21
CA LEU A 283 -3.73 7.97 -3.29
C LEU A 283 -3.30 6.71 -4.06
N SER A 284 -4.23 5.83 -4.46
CA SER A 284 -3.91 4.50 -4.98
C SER A 284 -3.01 3.72 -4.02
N ALA A 285 -3.26 3.87 -2.72
CA ALA A 285 -2.47 3.23 -1.67
C ALA A 285 -2.84 1.74 -1.55
N PRO A 286 -1.93 0.87 -1.07
CA PRO A 286 -2.31 -0.44 -0.56
C PRO A 286 -3.41 -0.31 0.50
N LEU A 287 -4.49 -1.10 0.39
CA LEU A 287 -5.56 -1.15 1.38
C LEU A 287 -5.31 -2.33 2.34
N ILE A 288 -4.31 -2.17 3.20
CA ILE A 288 -3.96 -3.16 4.21
C ILE A 288 -4.63 -2.80 5.54
N MET A 289 -5.68 -3.53 5.91
CA MET A 289 -6.37 -3.37 7.19
C MET A 289 -5.50 -3.81 8.35
N SER A 290 -5.62 -3.18 9.50
CA SER A 290 -5.05 -3.72 10.74
C SER A 290 -5.96 -3.41 11.93
N HIS A 291 -7.00 -4.21 12.09
CA HIS A 291 -7.92 -4.22 13.23
C HIS A 291 -8.38 -5.65 13.55
N ASP A 292 -9.08 -5.87 14.67
CA ASP A 292 -9.59 -7.20 15.04
C ASP A 292 -10.91 -7.49 14.28
N LEU A 293 -10.83 -8.32 13.24
CA LEU A 293 -11.98 -8.63 12.38
C LEU A 293 -13.11 -9.36 13.11
N ARG A 294 -12.79 -10.08 14.20
CA ARG A 294 -13.78 -10.84 14.97
C ARG A 294 -14.81 -9.94 15.65
N ASN A 295 -14.43 -8.70 15.92
CA ASN A 295 -15.23 -7.72 16.66
C ASN A 295 -15.45 -6.43 15.84
N ALA A 296 -15.30 -6.48 14.51
CA ALA A 296 -15.46 -5.31 13.66
C ALA A 296 -16.91 -4.79 13.70
N HIS A 297 -17.11 -3.57 14.20
CA HIS A 297 -18.41 -2.93 14.24
C HIS A 297 -18.97 -2.75 12.80
N PRO A 298 -20.26 -3.04 12.53
CA PRO A 298 -20.84 -3.01 11.19
C PRO A 298 -20.57 -1.71 10.40
N ASN A 299 -20.67 -0.55 11.05
CA ASN A 299 -20.39 0.75 10.40
C ASN A 299 -18.97 0.82 9.81
N PHE A 300 -17.94 0.37 10.53
CA PHE A 300 -16.55 0.40 10.02
C PHE A 300 -16.32 -0.68 8.97
N ARG A 301 -16.95 -1.85 9.12
CA ARG A 301 -16.95 -2.90 8.10
C ARG A 301 -17.54 -2.39 6.78
N ASN A 302 -18.66 -1.66 6.83
CA ASN A 302 -19.30 -1.10 5.64
C ASN A 302 -18.40 -0.07 4.92
N ILE A 303 -17.61 0.72 5.66
CA ILE A 303 -16.61 1.60 5.04
C ILE A 303 -15.58 0.79 4.25
N LEU A 304 -15.03 -0.25 4.88
CA LEU A 304 -14.00 -1.10 4.28
C LEU A 304 -14.54 -1.92 3.10
N LEU A 305 -15.81 -2.33 3.13
CA LEU A 305 -16.44 -3.10 2.04
C LEU A 305 -17.12 -2.22 0.99
N ASN A 306 -17.00 -0.89 1.06
CA ASN A 306 -17.62 0.00 0.08
C ASN A 306 -16.98 -0.22 -1.30
N THR A 307 -17.71 -0.89 -2.19
CA THR A 307 -17.22 -1.31 -3.51
C THR A 307 -16.87 -0.15 -4.42
N ALA A 308 -17.52 1.00 -4.25
CA ALA A 308 -17.25 2.18 -5.05
C ALA A 308 -15.94 2.88 -4.61
N LEU A 309 -15.64 2.92 -3.30
CA LEU A 309 -14.31 3.36 -2.83
C LEU A 309 -13.21 2.38 -3.26
N ILE A 310 -13.48 1.08 -3.16
CA ILE A 310 -12.56 0.04 -3.63
C ILE A 310 -12.30 0.19 -5.13
N SER A 311 -13.33 0.41 -5.96
CA SER A 311 -13.13 0.58 -7.41
C SER A 311 -12.32 1.83 -7.74
N ILE A 312 -12.45 2.91 -6.96
CA ILE A 312 -11.57 4.07 -7.08
C ILE A 312 -10.13 3.68 -6.77
N ASN A 313 -9.88 2.95 -5.69
CA ASN A 313 -8.54 2.50 -5.32
C ASN A 313 -7.94 1.58 -6.40
N GLN A 314 -8.73 0.62 -6.87
CA GLN A 314 -8.38 -0.44 -7.82
C GLN A 314 -8.51 -0.02 -9.29
N ASP A 315 -8.67 1.27 -9.58
CA ASP A 315 -8.78 1.79 -10.94
C ASP A 315 -7.57 1.35 -11.80
N PRO A 316 -7.80 0.78 -13.01
CA PRO A 316 -6.75 0.16 -13.81
C PRO A 316 -5.76 1.16 -14.43
N LEU A 317 -6.06 2.46 -14.44
CA LEU A 317 -5.05 3.45 -14.84
C LEU A 317 -3.92 3.52 -13.81
N GLY A 318 -4.19 3.16 -12.55
CA GLY A 318 -3.21 3.19 -11.47
C GLY A 318 -2.65 4.57 -11.16
N ILE A 319 -3.32 5.64 -11.60
CA ILE A 319 -2.86 7.01 -11.42
C ILE A 319 -3.10 7.42 -9.96
N GLN A 320 -2.03 7.75 -9.23
CA GLN A 320 -2.16 8.32 -7.90
C GLN A 320 -2.78 9.72 -7.95
N GLY A 321 -3.79 9.96 -7.13
CA GLY A 321 -4.46 11.24 -6.96
C GLY A 321 -3.62 12.27 -6.22
N ARG A 322 -4.11 13.51 -6.23
CA ARG A 322 -3.33 14.71 -5.90
C ARG A 322 -4.15 15.74 -5.14
N ARG A 323 -3.51 16.48 -4.23
CA ARG A 323 -4.12 17.63 -3.53
C ARG A 323 -3.96 18.87 -4.41
N ILE A 324 -5.06 19.37 -4.95
CA ILE A 324 -5.04 20.46 -5.94
C ILE A 324 -5.37 21.83 -5.34
N PHE A 325 -5.94 21.87 -4.14
CA PHE A 325 -6.33 23.13 -3.50
C PHE A 325 -6.38 23.02 -1.98
N ILE A 326 -6.03 24.14 -1.31
CA ILE A 326 -6.12 24.31 0.14
C ILE A 326 -6.63 25.73 0.41
N ASP A 327 -7.71 25.86 1.17
CA ASP A 327 -8.12 27.13 1.77
C ASP A 327 -7.81 27.09 3.27
N LYS A 328 -6.73 27.77 3.67
CA LYS A 328 -6.31 27.83 5.07
C LYS A 328 -7.28 28.63 5.95
N LYS A 329 -8.04 29.57 5.38
CA LYS A 329 -8.99 30.40 6.15
C LYS A 329 -10.27 29.63 6.43
N LYS A 330 -10.80 28.94 5.42
CA LYS A 330 -12.01 28.11 5.52
C LYS A 330 -11.72 26.66 5.90
N LYS A 331 -10.45 26.31 6.13
CA LYS A 331 -9.98 25.01 6.61
C LYS A 331 -10.53 23.84 5.78
N TYR A 332 -10.36 23.88 4.46
CA TYR A 332 -10.69 22.73 3.61
C TYR A 332 -9.62 22.50 2.53
N GLU A 333 -9.60 21.27 2.03
CA GLU A 333 -8.73 20.82 0.95
C GLU A 333 -9.55 20.18 -0.16
N VAL A 334 -8.99 20.16 -1.37
CA VAL A 334 -9.55 19.42 -2.50
C VAL A 334 -8.51 18.48 -3.08
N TRP A 335 -8.92 17.23 -3.21
CA TRP A 335 -8.13 16.13 -3.73
C TRP A 335 -8.80 15.55 -4.97
N THR A 336 -8.02 15.18 -5.98
CA THR A 336 -8.56 14.62 -7.22
C THR A 336 -7.79 13.42 -7.71
N LYS A 337 -8.48 12.46 -8.32
CA LYS A 337 -7.88 11.30 -9.01
C LYS A 337 -8.52 11.13 -10.38
N ALA A 338 -7.69 10.96 -11.41
CA ALA A 338 -8.16 10.56 -12.74
C ALA A 338 -8.47 9.06 -12.75
N VAL A 339 -9.61 8.67 -13.32
CA VAL A 339 -10.12 7.30 -13.35
C VAL A 339 -10.74 6.98 -14.71
N VAL A 340 -11.02 5.70 -14.95
CA VAL A 340 -11.86 5.26 -16.06
C VAL A 340 -13.36 5.56 -15.79
N PRO A 341 -14.21 5.65 -16.84
CA PRO A 341 -13.87 5.61 -18.27
C PRO A 341 -13.05 6.82 -18.74
N VAL A 342 -12.38 6.65 -19.89
CA VAL A 342 -11.72 7.75 -20.60
C VAL A 342 -12.43 7.90 -21.94
N GLU A 343 -13.08 9.04 -22.16
CA GLU A 343 -13.72 9.31 -23.46
C GLU A 343 -13.19 10.61 -24.07
N CYS A 344 -13.08 10.63 -25.40
CA CYS A 344 -12.47 11.74 -26.14
C CYS A 344 -11.09 12.18 -25.60
N ASN A 345 -10.28 11.22 -25.12
CA ASN A 345 -8.99 11.45 -24.44
C ASN A 345 -9.10 12.31 -23.17
N ILE A 346 -10.23 12.23 -22.47
CA ILE A 346 -10.49 12.95 -21.23
C ILE A 346 -10.94 11.94 -20.17
N PHE A 347 -10.25 11.96 -19.04
CA PHE A 347 -10.53 11.10 -17.90
C PHE A 347 -11.84 11.50 -17.19
N SER A 348 -12.52 10.53 -16.60
CA SER A 348 -13.41 10.78 -15.46
C SER A 348 -12.58 11.15 -14.21
N TRP A 349 -13.18 11.82 -13.22
CA TRP A 349 -12.44 12.43 -12.10
C TRP A 349 -13.11 12.26 -10.75
N ILE A 350 -12.45 11.58 -9.83
CA ILE A 350 -12.83 11.59 -8.41
C ILE A 350 -12.43 12.95 -7.81
N ILE A 351 -13.30 13.58 -7.01
CA ILE A 351 -12.99 14.85 -6.31
C ILE A 351 -13.38 14.79 -4.82
N ALA A 352 -12.43 14.44 -3.95
CA ALA A 352 -12.71 14.55 -2.52
C ALA A 352 -12.56 15.99 -2.04
N LEU A 353 -13.58 16.47 -1.35
CA LEU A 353 -13.55 17.71 -0.59
C LEU A 353 -13.34 17.34 0.88
N LEU A 354 -12.24 17.78 1.46
CA LEU A 354 -11.88 17.43 2.83
C LEU A 354 -12.02 18.64 3.73
N ASN A 355 -12.93 18.59 4.70
CA ASN A 355 -12.97 19.57 5.77
C ASN A 355 -11.88 19.23 6.78
N VAL A 356 -10.90 20.13 6.95
CA VAL A 356 -9.84 19.98 7.96
C VAL A 356 -10.10 20.83 9.21
N ASN A 357 -11.31 21.39 9.32
CA ASN A 357 -11.76 22.10 10.51
C ASN A 357 -12.17 21.12 11.62
N ASP A 358 -11.43 21.15 12.74
CA ASP A 358 -11.74 20.41 13.96
C ASP A 358 -12.46 21.24 15.03
N GLU A 359 -12.87 22.48 14.69
CA GLU A 359 -13.53 23.41 15.63
C GLU A 359 -15.07 23.39 15.57
N GLY A 360 -15.69 22.51 14.78
CA GLY A 360 -17.14 22.30 14.85
C GLY A 360 -18.00 23.24 13.98
N GLU A 361 -17.43 23.96 13.01
CA GLU A 361 -18.20 24.79 12.07
C GLU A 361 -18.28 24.17 10.64
N PRO A 362 -19.47 24.16 9.99
CA PRO A 362 -19.58 23.79 8.59
C PRO A 362 -18.79 24.74 7.69
N SER A 363 -18.03 24.19 6.74
CA SER A 363 -17.26 24.97 5.76
C SER A 363 -17.97 25.01 4.41
N THR A 364 -18.23 26.22 3.90
CA THR A 364 -18.69 26.40 2.52
C THR A 364 -17.51 26.24 1.56
N VAL A 365 -17.58 25.19 0.74
CA VAL A 365 -16.57 24.86 -0.25
C VAL A 365 -17.00 25.33 -1.63
N VAL A 366 -16.11 26.04 -2.29
CA VAL A 366 -16.26 26.45 -3.68
C VAL A 366 -15.12 25.82 -4.47
N PHE A 367 -15.45 24.86 -5.31
CA PHE A 367 -14.47 24.17 -6.15
C PHE A 367 -14.57 24.65 -7.61
N PRO A 368 -13.56 25.38 -8.12
CA PRO A 368 -13.54 25.80 -9.52
C PRO A 368 -13.25 24.62 -10.45
N LEU A 369 -14.17 24.30 -11.38
CA LEU A 369 -14.01 23.20 -12.35
C LEU A 369 -12.89 23.42 -13.39
N LYS A 370 -12.16 24.54 -13.32
CA LYS A 370 -10.98 24.76 -14.16
C LYS A 370 -9.86 23.73 -13.92
N TYR A 371 -9.83 23.12 -12.72
CA TYR A 371 -8.78 22.17 -12.34
C TYR A 371 -8.95 20.77 -12.96
N THR A 372 -10.12 20.43 -13.48
CA THR A 372 -10.42 19.09 -14.03
C THR A 372 -10.24 19.00 -15.56
N LYS A 373 -9.77 20.07 -16.23
CA LYS A 373 -9.72 20.19 -17.71
C LYS A 373 -11.05 20.01 -18.45
N LEU A 374 -12.17 19.94 -17.71
CA LEU A 374 -13.53 19.79 -18.21
C LEU A 374 -14.11 21.08 -18.82
N ARG A 375 -13.52 22.23 -18.49
CA ARG A 375 -14.06 23.52 -18.88
C ARG A 375 -14.10 23.69 -20.41
N GLY A 376 -15.29 23.94 -20.95
CA GLY A 376 -15.52 24.31 -22.35
C GLY A 376 -15.44 23.15 -23.35
N LYS A 377 -15.24 21.91 -22.89
CA LYS A 377 -15.14 20.74 -23.76
C LYS A 377 -16.42 19.91 -23.86
N PHE A 378 -17.32 20.03 -22.90
CA PHE A 378 -18.58 19.29 -22.88
C PHE A 378 -19.75 20.18 -22.44
N ARG A 379 -20.98 19.77 -22.81
CA ARG A 379 -22.21 20.52 -22.53
C ARG A 379 -22.80 20.23 -21.14
N CYS A 380 -22.73 18.98 -20.68
CA CYS A 380 -23.30 18.50 -19.41
C CYS A 380 -22.42 17.39 -18.80
N TYR A 381 -22.62 17.13 -17.51
CA TYR A 381 -21.90 16.14 -16.72
C TYR A 381 -22.76 15.68 -15.55
N ASP A 382 -22.66 14.40 -15.20
CA ASP A 382 -23.29 13.85 -14.00
C ASP A 382 -22.34 13.85 -12.80
N ILE A 383 -22.92 13.99 -11.62
CA ILE A 383 -22.22 14.08 -10.34
C ILE A 383 -22.94 13.14 -9.36
N GLU A 384 -22.22 12.13 -8.89
CA GLU A 384 -22.72 11.15 -7.93
C GLU A 384 -21.98 11.28 -6.59
N ASN A 385 -22.65 10.93 -5.50
CA ASN A 385 -22.02 10.77 -4.21
C ASN A 385 -21.68 9.28 -3.99
N VAL A 386 -20.41 8.88 -4.10
CA VAL A 386 -19.98 7.48 -3.92
C VAL A 386 -20.20 6.93 -2.51
N LEU A 387 -20.33 7.78 -1.50
CA LEU A 387 -20.68 7.30 -0.17
C LEU A 387 -22.18 7.10 0.01
N GLU A 388 -22.99 7.80 -0.80
CA GLU A 388 -24.46 7.84 -0.73
C GLU A 388 -25.03 7.88 -2.16
N PRO A 389 -24.97 6.76 -2.91
CA PRO A 389 -25.22 6.71 -4.36
C PRO A 389 -26.66 7.07 -4.77
N ASP A 390 -27.60 7.10 -3.82
CA ASP A 390 -29.00 7.47 -4.08
C ASP A 390 -29.21 9.00 -4.23
N GLU A 391 -28.19 9.84 -3.95
CA GLU A 391 -28.25 11.29 -4.11
C GLU A 391 -27.53 11.74 -5.40
N VAL A 392 -28.26 11.74 -6.53
CA VAL A 392 -27.77 12.30 -7.79
C VAL A 392 -27.89 13.82 -7.77
N ILE A 393 -26.77 14.53 -7.94
CA ILE A 393 -26.77 15.99 -8.05
C ILE A 393 -26.59 16.36 -9.53
N GLU A 394 -27.66 16.70 -10.24
CA GLU A 394 -27.56 17.07 -11.65
C GLU A 394 -26.93 18.47 -11.83
N PHE A 395 -25.89 18.58 -12.66
CA PHE A 395 -25.23 19.86 -12.95
C PHE A 395 -25.22 20.21 -14.44
N THR A 396 -25.87 21.34 -14.77
CA THR A 396 -25.79 21.98 -16.09
C THR A 396 -24.75 23.11 -16.10
N ASN A 397 -23.72 23.02 -16.95
CA ASN A 397 -22.76 24.07 -17.39
C ASN A 397 -22.28 25.15 -16.37
N LYS A 398 -22.26 24.86 -15.06
CA LYS A 398 -21.78 25.79 -14.03
C LYS A 398 -20.24 25.89 -14.06
N ARG A 399 -19.69 27.05 -13.69
CA ARG A 399 -18.23 27.28 -13.64
C ARG A 399 -17.57 26.70 -12.39
N GLU A 400 -18.35 26.49 -11.33
CA GLU A 400 -17.90 26.15 -9.98
C GLU A 400 -18.92 25.21 -9.34
N LEU A 401 -18.41 24.28 -8.52
CA LEU A 401 -19.21 23.48 -7.59
C LEU A 401 -19.26 24.24 -6.26
N VAL A 402 -20.45 24.50 -5.74
CA VAL A 402 -20.64 25.12 -4.43
C VAL A 402 -21.39 24.14 -3.55
N THR A 403 -20.79 23.74 -2.43
CA THR A 403 -21.42 22.84 -1.46
C THR A 403 -21.02 23.25 -0.03
N ARG A 404 -21.76 22.75 0.96
CA ARG A 404 -21.49 22.98 2.38
C ARG A 404 -21.07 21.67 3.00
N ILE A 405 -19.91 21.64 3.64
CA ILE A 405 -19.38 20.46 4.31
C ILE A 405 -19.57 20.65 5.81
N PRO A 406 -20.41 19.85 6.48
CA PRO A 406 -20.56 19.92 7.93
C PRO A 406 -19.23 19.65 8.65
N PRO A 407 -19.09 20.06 9.92
CA PRO A 407 -17.85 19.94 10.68
C PRO A 407 -17.57 18.51 11.12
N LEU A 408 -18.60 17.67 11.15
CA LEU A 408 -18.51 16.25 11.48
C LEU A 408 -18.85 15.36 10.28
N GLU A 409 -19.40 15.90 9.19
CA GLU A 409 -19.65 15.11 7.98
C GLU A 409 -18.58 15.51 6.98
N ASN A 410 -17.55 14.67 6.90
CA ASN A 410 -16.57 14.75 5.83
C ASN A 410 -17.33 14.43 4.54
N PHE A 411 -17.86 15.44 3.85
CA PHE A 411 -18.69 15.25 2.67
C PHE A 411 -17.80 15.01 1.45
N PHE A 412 -17.99 13.86 0.80
CA PHE A 412 -17.21 13.43 -0.35
C PHE A 412 -18.08 13.49 -1.60
N VAL A 413 -17.62 14.20 -2.64
CA VAL A 413 -18.29 14.20 -3.94
C VAL A 413 -17.42 13.43 -4.93
N VAL A 414 -17.66 12.14 -5.07
CA VAL A 414 -16.96 11.40 -6.11
C VAL A 414 -17.63 11.62 -7.45
N LEU A 415 -17.14 12.63 -8.15
CA LEU A 415 -17.65 13.07 -9.43
C LEU A 415 -17.40 12.06 -10.56
N LEU A 416 -18.24 11.04 -10.72
CA LEU A 416 -18.21 10.23 -11.93
C LEU A 416 -18.77 11.04 -13.11
N LEU A 417 -17.87 11.74 -13.78
CA LEU A 417 -18.12 12.45 -15.01
C LEU A 417 -18.31 11.46 -16.15
N LEU A 418 -19.55 10.99 -16.33
CA LEU A 418 -19.98 10.23 -17.49
C LEU A 418 -20.39 11.17 -18.62
N LEU A 419 -20.01 10.74 -19.81
CA LEU A 419 -19.98 11.50 -21.03
C LEU A 419 -21.11 10.98 -21.92
N SER A 420 -21.96 11.88 -22.43
CA SER A 420 -22.69 11.61 -23.66
C SER A 420 -22.03 12.45 -24.74
N CYS A 421 -21.27 11.79 -25.63
CA CYS A 421 -20.88 12.42 -26.88
C CYS A 421 -22.15 12.81 -27.63
N LEU A 422 -22.25 14.08 -28.02
CA LEU A 422 -23.15 14.52 -29.09
C LEU A 422 -22.57 14.14 -30.45
#